data_AF-A0A916QRJ3-F1
#
_entry.id   AF-A0A916QRJ3-F1
#
_cell.length_a   1.000
_cell.length_b   1.000
_cell.length_c   1.000
_cell.angle_alpha   90.00
_cell.angle_beta   90.00
_cell.angle_gamma   90.00
#
_symmetry.space_group_name_H-M   'P 1'
#
loop_
_entity.id
_entity.type
_entity.pdbx_description
1 polymer ?
#
loop_
_entity_poly.entity_id
_entity_poly.type
_entity_poly.pdbx_seq_one_letter_code
_entity_poly.pdbx_strand_id
1 'polypeptide(L)'
;MFRFTDIQDNSQMILESWKYISETLGSILELYMRVYYTPIRHTKDLFLSFAQAIEGFHRIHHNGKYCEYSVFESIRKELEQLLSVELKNHNVKEEYHESILNKIQYWNEFSLKERLENLFKDEKISSCLPDRLFENSDAKDKFVKQVRDTRGSLTHPTGLFHLKCCIRKWGDGGMGWWGDGVTKKALCTILGETVHYK
;
A
#
# COMPACT_ATOMS: atom_id res chain seq x y z
N MET A 1 9.29 25.29 -1.49
CA MET A 1 9.28 26.11 -0.27
C MET A 1 8.21 27.18 -0.44
N PHE A 2 7.27 27.30 0.49
CA PHE A 2 6.19 28.30 0.47
C PHE A 2 6.61 29.55 1.26
N ARG A 3 6.08 30.73 0.93
CA ARG A 3 6.36 31.98 1.66
C ARG A 3 5.37 32.15 2.79
N PHE A 4 5.77 32.86 3.85
CA PHE A 4 4.86 33.19 4.96
C PHE A 4 3.60 33.92 4.47
N THR A 5 3.75 34.81 3.49
CA THR A 5 2.63 35.51 2.84
C THR A 5 1.63 34.57 2.16
N ASP A 6 2.07 33.39 1.74
CA ASP A 6 1.20 32.43 1.05
C ASP A 6 0.31 31.65 2.05
N ILE A 7 0.67 31.68 3.34
CA ILE A 7 -0.01 30.90 4.39
C ILE A 7 -0.60 31.76 5.50
N GLN A 8 -0.28 33.06 5.57
CA GLN A 8 -0.63 33.91 6.71
C GLN A 8 -2.15 33.93 6.98
N ASP A 9 -2.94 34.14 5.93
CA ASP A 9 -4.40 34.28 6.03
C ASP A 9 -5.10 32.96 6.38
N ASN A 10 -4.48 31.82 6.04
CA ASN A 10 -5.02 30.47 6.29
C ASN A 10 -4.17 29.66 7.28
N SER A 11 -3.32 30.33 8.06
CA SER A 11 -2.25 29.69 8.83
C SER A 11 -2.76 28.66 9.83
N GLN A 12 -3.87 28.97 10.52
CA GLN A 12 -4.52 28.03 11.44
C GLN A 12 -5.01 26.77 10.70
N MET A 13 -5.76 26.93 9.62
CA MET A 13 -6.28 25.80 8.82
C MET A 13 -5.14 24.92 8.29
N ILE A 14 -4.06 25.52 7.81
CA ILE A 14 -2.90 24.81 7.30
C ILE A 14 -2.19 24.03 8.40
N LEU A 15 -2.00 24.62 9.59
CA LEU A 15 -1.36 23.97 10.73
C LEU A 15 -2.22 22.82 11.28
N GLU A 16 -3.54 23.00 11.36
CA GLU A 16 -4.47 21.96 11.77
C GLU A 16 -4.49 20.79 10.77
N SER A 17 -4.49 21.09 9.47
CA SER A 17 -4.40 20.09 8.40
C SER A 17 -3.07 19.35 8.43
N TRP A 18 -1.96 20.08 8.63
CA TRP A 18 -0.63 19.48 8.77
C TRP A 18 -0.56 18.56 9.98
N LYS A 19 -1.10 18.98 11.13
CA LYS A 19 -1.18 18.15 12.34
C LYS A 19 -1.98 16.89 12.08
N TYR A 20 -3.17 17.01 11.49
CA TYR A 20 -4.02 15.86 11.14
C TYR A 20 -3.30 14.87 10.20
N ILE A 21 -2.64 15.37 9.16
CA ILE A 21 -1.87 14.55 8.22
C ILE A 21 -0.68 13.89 8.91
N SER A 22 0.04 14.63 9.76
CA SER A 22 1.19 14.11 10.51
C SER A 22 0.77 12.98 11.45
N GLU A 23 -0.33 13.14 12.18
CA GLU A 23 -0.86 12.14 13.10
C GLU A 23 -1.43 10.91 12.37
N THR A 24 -2.11 11.13 11.24
CA THR A 24 -2.79 10.05 10.50
C THR A 24 -1.84 9.30 9.57
N LEU A 25 -1.02 10.03 8.82
CA LEU A 25 -0.16 9.50 7.76
C LEU A 25 1.32 9.47 8.13
N GLY A 26 1.71 9.88 9.35
CA GLY A 26 3.11 10.00 9.75
C GLY A 26 3.96 8.78 9.44
N SER A 27 3.49 7.58 9.80
CA SER A 27 4.20 6.33 9.51
C SER A 27 4.32 6.02 8.00
N ILE A 28 3.32 6.39 7.20
CA ILE A 28 3.34 6.23 5.73
C ILE A 28 4.28 7.25 5.10
N LEU A 29 4.23 8.49 5.58
CA LEU A 29 5.11 9.56 5.14
C LEU A 29 6.55 9.24 5.51
N GLU A 30 6.83 8.65 6.67
CA GLU A 30 8.17 8.19 7.02
C GLU A 30 8.68 7.11 6.07
N LEU A 31 7.84 6.13 5.70
CA LEU A 31 8.19 5.10 4.71
C LEU A 31 8.49 5.73 3.34
N TYR A 32 7.68 6.70 2.91
CA TYR A 32 7.88 7.44 1.67
C TYR A 32 9.12 8.34 1.72
N MET A 33 9.33 9.09 2.78
CA MET A 33 10.45 10.01 2.93
C MET A 33 11.77 9.27 3.09
N ARG A 34 11.77 8.08 3.69
CA ARG A 34 12.93 7.19 3.73
C ARG A 34 13.45 6.89 2.33
N VAL A 35 12.55 6.70 1.36
CA VAL A 35 12.93 6.53 -0.04
C VAL A 35 13.65 7.74 -0.60
N TYR A 36 13.14 8.94 -0.32
CA TYR A 36 13.63 10.17 -0.92
C TYR A 36 14.96 10.64 -0.31
N TYR A 37 15.12 10.49 1.00
CA TYR A 37 16.25 11.07 1.74
C TYR A 37 17.35 10.05 2.10
N THR A 38 17.10 8.75 1.97
CA THR A 38 18.15 7.75 2.19
C THR A 38 18.93 7.55 0.89
N PRO A 39 20.27 7.70 0.89
CA PRO A 39 21.10 7.36 -0.28
C PRO A 39 20.75 5.92 -0.71
N ILE A 40 20.28 5.76 -1.96
CA ILE A 40 19.75 4.50 -2.47
C ILE A 40 20.85 3.43 -2.37
N ARG A 41 20.74 2.55 -1.37
CA ARG A 41 21.65 1.40 -1.24
C ARG A 41 21.09 0.16 -1.93
N HIS A 42 19.77 -0.08 -1.89
CA HIS A 42 19.14 -1.25 -2.52
C HIS A 42 17.74 -0.98 -3.07
N THR A 43 17.55 -1.20 -4.38
CA THR A 43 16.25 -1.06 -5.09
C THR A 43 15.15 -2.00 -4.58
N LYS A 44 15.53 -3.08 -3.90
CA LYS A 44 14.60 -4.02 -3.27
C LYS A 44 13.95 -3.44 -2.02
N ASP A 45 14.73 -2.80 -1.15
CA ASP A 45 14.25 -2.18 0.08
C ASP A 45 13.34 -0.98 -0.22
N LEU A 46 13.71 -0.24 -1.28
CA LEU A 46 12.90 0.80 -1.88
C LEU A 46 11.51 0.29 -2.28
N PHE A 47 11.47 -0.79 -3.06
CA PHE A 47 10.22 -1.39 -3.50
C PHE A 47 9.37 -1.88 -2.31
N LEU A 48 9.99 -2.55 -1.33
CA LEU A 48 9.28 -3.03 -0.14
C LEU A 48 8.67 -1.87 0.67
N SER A 49 9.41 -0.77 0.83
CA SER A 49 8.95 0.42 1.53
C SER A 49 7.74 1.05 0.83
N PHE A 50 7.75 1.12 -0.50
CA PHE A 50 6.59 1.60 -1.27
C PHE A 50 5.39 0.66 -1.17
N ALA A 51 5.59 -0.65 -1.28
CA ALA A 51 4.50 -1.61 -1.12
C ALA A 51 3.85 -1.49 0.26
N GLN A 52 4.66 -1.38 1.32
CA GLN A 52 4.18 -1.17 2.69
C GLN A 52 3.45 0.16 2.87
N ALA A 53 3.98 1.24 2.31
CA ALA A 53 3.34 2.56 2.35
C ALA A 53 1.95 2.54 1.69
N ILE A 54 1.82 1.87 0.54
CA ILE A 54 0.53 1.69 -0.15
C ILE A 54 -0.42 0.83 0.69
N GLU A 55 0.06 -0.27 1.30
CA GLU A 55 -0.75 -1.10 2.19
C GLU A 55 -1.29 -0.30 3.39
N GLY A 56 -0.44 0.51 4.03
CA GLY A 56 -0.82 1.38 5.14
C GLY A 56 -1.81 2.46 4.71
N PHE A 57 -1.55 3.12 3.59
CA PHE A 57 -2.43 4.15 3.04
C PHE A 57 -3.83 3.62 2.77
N HIS A 58 -3.94 2.44 2.16
CA HIS A 58 -5.23 1.80 1.90
C HIS A 58 -5.99 1.48 3.20
N ARG A 59 -5.31 0.95 4.22
CA ARG A 59 -5.95 0.63 5.52
C ARG A 59 -6.61 1.84 6.15
N ILE A 60 -5.97 3.01 6.06
CA ILE A 60 -6.51 4.26 6.62
C ILE A 60 -7.77 4.72 5.89
N HIS A 61 -7.83 4.56 4.56
CA HIS A 61 -8.89 5.15 3.75
C HIS A 61 -10.03 4.19 3.38
N HIS A 62 -9.83 2.87 3.44
CA HIS A 62 -10.77 1.88 2.89
C HIS A 62 -11.10 0.70 3.82
N ASN A 63 -10.82 0.80 5.14
CA ASN A 63 -10.99 -0.26 6.17
C ASN A 63 -10.08 -1.50 5.96
N GLY A 64 -9.89 -1.95 4.71
CA GLY A 64 -8.94 -3.00 4.34
C GLY A 64 -9.38 -4.42 4.68
N LYS A 65 -10.69 -4.65 4.86
CA LYS A 65 -11.28 -5.91 5.30
C LYS A 65 -12.35 -6.44 4.33
N TYR A 66 -12.49 -7.77 4.21
CA TYR A 66 -13.50 -8.41 3.35
C TYR A 66 -14.91 -8.39 3.94
N CYS A 67 -15.03 -8.44 5.26
CA CYS A 67 -16.30 -8.36 5.96
C CYS A 67 -16.14 -7.70 7.34
N GLU A 68 -17.27 -7.38 7.97
CA GLU A 68 -17.32 -6.86 9.33
C GLU A 68 -16.62 -7.80 10.32
N TYR A 69 -15.95 -7.21 11.32
CA TYR A 69 -15.17 -7.97 12.29
C TYR A 69 -16.01 -9.02 13.03
N SER A 70 -17.24 -8.69 13.40
CA SER A 70 -18.14 -9.62 14.09
C SER A 70 -18.50 -10.85 13.24
N VAL A 71 -18.73 -10.65 11.95
CA VAL A 71 -19.01 -11.73 10.99
C VAL A 71 -17.78 -12.61 10.84
N PHE A 72 -16.61 -12.00 10.61
CA PHE A 72 -15.37 -12.73 10.49
C PHE A 72 -15.01 -13.51 11.75
N GLU A 73 -15.19 -12.92 12.93
CA GLU A 73 -14.87 -13.54 14.21
C GLU A 73 -15.71 -14.79 14.47
N SER A 74 -16.97 -14.80 14.04
CA SER A 74 -17.81 -15.99 14.08
C SER A 74 -17.25 -17.10 13.18
N ILE A 75 -16.93 -16.76 11.92
CA ILE A 75 -16.38 -17.71 10.94
C ILE A 75 -15.02 -18.25 11.40
N ARG A 76 -14.16 -17.37 11.94
CA ARG A 76 -12.82 -17.71 12.44
C ARG A 76 -12.90 -18.78 13.53
N LYS A 77 -13.76 -18.59 14.54
CA LYS A 77 -13.90 -19.56 15.64
C LYS A 77 -14.31 -20.94 15.16
N GLU A 78 -15.25 -21.00 14.22
CA GLU A 78 -15.69 -22.25 13.62
C GLU A 78 -14.55 -22.93 12.83
N LEU A 79 -13.82 -22.16 12.01
CA LEU A 79 -12.66 -22.65 11.26
C LEU A 79 -11.55 -23.16 12.18
N GLU A 80 -11.23 -22.45 13.26
CA GLU A 80 -10.19 -22.84 14.21
C GLU A 80 -10.53 -24.16 14.93
N GLN A 81 -11.80 -24.35 15.27
CA GLN A 81 -12.28 -25.61 15.86
C GLN A 81 -12.17 -26.77 14.88
N LEU A 82 -12.68 -26.60 13.66
CA LEU A 82 -12.64 -27.63 12.62
C LEU A 82 -11.20 -28.01 12.28
N LEU A 83 -10.34 -27.02 12.02
CA LEU A 83 -8.94 -27.27 11.68
C LEU A 83 -8.17 -27.91 12.84
N SER A 84 -8.48 -27.56 14.09
CA SER A 84 -7.82 -28.19 15.25
C SER A 84 -8.16 -29.66 15.40
N VAL A 85 -9.36 -30.09 15.02
CA VAL A 85 -9.73 -31.50 14.99
C VAL A 85 -9.03 -32.22 13.84
N GLU A 86 -9.12 -31.67 12.62
CA GLU A 86 -8.55 -32.31 11.43
C GLU A 86 -7.03 -32.43 11.49
N LEU A 87 -6.32 -31.38 11.93
CA LEU A 87 -4.86 -31.41 12.01
C LEU A 87 -4.36 -32.45 13.03
N LYS A 88 -5.07 -32.66 14.14
CA LYS A 88 -4.74 -33.72 15.11
C LYS A 88 -4.87 -35.12 14.51
N ASN A 89 -5.82 -35.32 13.58
CA ASN A 89 -6.01 -36.60 12.90
C ASN A 89 -4.88 -36.93 11.90
N HIS A 90 -4.14 -35.92 11.43
CA HIS A 90 -3.14 -36.07 10.38
C HIS A 90 -1.68 -36.15 10.87
N ASN A 91 -1.44 -36.28 12.19
CA ASN A 91 -0.10 -36.38 12.79
C ASN A 91 0.89 -35.30 12.27
N VAL A 92 0.37 -34.09 12.03
CA VAL A 92 1.19 -32.93 11.68
C VAL A 92 1.89 -32.39 12.92
N LYS A 93 3.03 -31.74 12.70
CA LYS A 93 3.79 -31.08 13.75
C LYS A 93 2.98 -29.95 14.39
N GLU A 94 3.10 -29.79 15.71
CA GLU A 94 2.39 -28.75 16.46
C GLU A 94 2.72 -27.34 15.95
N GLU A 95 3.97 -27.09 15.54
CA GLU A 95 4.38 -25.79 15.00
C GLU A 95 3.63 -25.44 13.69
N TYR A 96 3.25 -26.45 12.91
CA TYR A 96 2.44 -26.24 11.72
C TYR A 96 0.99 -25.92 12.07
N HIS A 97 0.44 -26.55 13.12
CA HIS A 97 -0.88 -26.25 13.65
C HIS A 97 -0.96 -24.80 14.13
N GLU A 98 -0.03 -24.37 14.98
CA GLU A 98 0.07 -22.99 15.45
C GLU A 98 0.26 -22.00 14.29
N SER A 99 1.09 -22.36 13.28
CA SER A 99 1.30 -21.51 12.11
C SER A 99 0.01 -21.28 11.31
N ILE A 100 -0.84 -22.30 11.15
CA ILE A 100 -2.13 -22.17 10.47
C ILE A 100 -3.04 -21.25 11.28
N LEU A 101 -3.22 -21.52 12.58
CA LEU A 101 -4.12 -20.73 13.43
C LEU A 101 -3.71 -19.25 13.46
N ASN A 102 -2.41 -18.97 13.58
CA ASN A 102 -1.89 -17.61 13.53
C ASN A 102 -2.16 -16.91 12.19
N LYS A 103 -2.16 -17.64 11.07
CA LYS A 103 -2.48 -17.06 9.75
C LYS A 103 -3.95 -16.72 9.61
N ILE A 104 -4.85 -17.54 10.17
CA ILE A 104 -6.30 -17.31 10.08
C ILE A 104 -6.66 -15.95 10.62
N GLN A 105 -6.00 -15.46 11.68
CA GLN A 105 -6.23 -14.12 12.25
C GLN A 105 -6.20 -12.98 11.22
N TYR A 106 -5.46 -13.17 10.12
CA TYR A 106 -5.29 -12.18 9.06
C TYR A 106 -6.10 -12.47 7.79
N TRP A 107 -6.92 -13.52 7.75
CA TRP A 107 -7.67 -13.91 6.55
C TRP A 107 -8.76 -12.92 6.15
N ASN A 108 -9.23 -12.08 7.08
CA ASN A 108 -10.16 -11.00 6.75
C ASN A 108 -9.45 -9.76 6.18
N GLU A 109 -8.12 -9.75 6.05
CA GLU A 109 -7.41 -8.59 5.51
C GLU A 109 -7.25 -8.71 4.00
N PHE A 110 -7.49 -7.62 3.28
CA PHE A 110 -7.17 -7.56 1.85
C PHE A 110 -5.72 -7.95 1.59
N SER A 111 -5.41 -8.55 0.44
CA SER A 111 -4.04 -8.66 -0.02
C SER A 111 -3.58 -7.37 -0.71
N LEU A 112 -2.28 -7.22 -0.96
CA LEU A 112 -1.74 -6.07 -1.71
C LEU A 112 -2.44 -5.89 -3.08
N LYS A 113 -2.85 -6.99 -3.72
CA LYS A 113 -3.58 -6.96 -4.99
C LYS A 113 -4.93 -6.25 -4.83
N GLU A 114 -5.77 -6.71 -3.91
CA GLU A 114 -7.10 -6.13 -3.67
C GLU A 114 -7.00 -4.67 -3.24
N ARG A 115 -5.99 -4.34 -2.43
CA ARG A 115 -5.72 -2.95 -2.04
C ARG A 115 -5.45 -2.08 -3.27
N LEU A 116 -4.53 -2.48 -4.15
CA LEU A 116 -4.21 -1.73 -5.37
C LEU A 116 -5.42 -1.61 -6.30
N GLU A 117 -6.16 -2.70 -6.52
CA GLU A 117 -7.36 -2.69 -7.34
C GLU A 117 -8.43 -1.75 -6.79
N ASN A 118 -8.57 -1.70 -5.46
CA ASN A 118 -9.51 -0.82 -4.80
C ASN A 118 -9.08 0.65 -4.88
N LEU A 119 -7.79 0.96 -4.68
CA LEU A 119 -7.24 2.31 -4.86
C LEU A 119 -7.44 2.82 -6.29
N PHE A 120 -7.25 1.98 -7.31
CA PHE A 120 -7.48 2.37 -8.71
C PHE A 120 -8.96 2.52 -9.09
N LYS A 121 -9.88 2.01 -8.28
CA LYS A 121 -11.33 2.18 -8.46
C LYS A 121 -11.86 3.42 -7.70
N ASP A 122 -11.11 3.94 -6.74
CA ASP A 122 -11.48 5.16 -6.04
C ASP A 122 -11.30 6.37 -6.97
N GLU A 123 -12.38 7.09 -7.23
CA GLU A 123 -12.39 8.29 -8.08
C GLU A 123 -11.50 9.42 -7.54
N LYS A 124 -11.48 9.63 -6.22
CA LYS A 124 -10.64 10.66 -5.59
C LYS A 124 -9.17 10.37 -5.83
N ILE A 125 -8.78 9.11 -5.66
CA ILE A 125 -7.39 8.68 -5.86
C ILE A 125 -7.04 8.66 -7.34
N SER A 126 -7.89 8.07 -8.18
CA SER A 126 -7.64 7.97 -9.61
C SER A 126 -7.49 9.34 -10.29
N SER A 127 -8.21 10.37 -9.82
CA SER A 127 -8.07 11.75 -10.30
C SER A 127 -6.70 12.41 -10.01
N CYS A 128 -5.98 11.88 -9.02
CA CYS A 128 -4.62 12.31 -8.65
C CYS A 128 -3.53 11.63 -9.48
N LEU A 129 -3.86 10.52 -10.16
CA LEU A 129 -2.89 9.76 -10.94
C LEU A 129 -2.67 10.43 -12.30
N PRO A 130 -1.49 10.23 -12.92
CA PRO A 130 -1.24 10.70 -14.27
C PRO A 130 -2.28 10.17 -15.26
N ASP A 131 -2.71 11.02 -16.20
CA ASP A 131 -3.54 10.61 -17.31
C ASP A 131 -2.83 9.48 -18.07
N ARG A 132 -3.59 8.43 -18.44
CA ARG A 132 -3.06 7.24 -19.13
C ARG A 132 -1.93 6.54 -18.39
N LEU A 133 -1.96 6.55 -17.04
CA LEU A 133 -1.08 5.71 -16.21
C LEU A 133 -1.01 4.27 -16.72
N PHE A 134 -2.14 3.76 -17.21
CA PHE A 134 -2.25 2.49 -17.91
C PHE A 134 -2.80 2.70 -19.31
N GLU A 135 -2.20 2.03 -20.29
CA GLU A 135 -2.69 2.04 -21.68
C GLU A 135 -4.08 1.42 -21.80
N ASN A 136 -4.37 0.39 -21.00
CA ASN A 136 -5.63 -0.33 -20.97
C ASN A 136 -5.80 -1.12 -19.63
N SER A 137 -6.93 -1.79 -19.48
CA SER A 137 -7.22 -2.65 -18.32
C SER A 137 -6.18 -3.76 -18.12
N ASP A 138 -5.73 -4.38 -19.20
CA ASP A 138 -4.80 -5.51 -19.14
C ASP A 138 -3.42 -5.07 -18.64
N ALA A 139 -2.97 -3.87 -19.02
CA ALA A 139 -1.75 -3.25 -18.54
C ALA A 139 -1.83 -2.96 -17.03
N LYS A 140 -2.98 -2.50 -16.54
CA LYS A 140 -3.24 -2.30 -15.11
C LYS A 140 -3.19 -3.63 -14.35
N ASP A 141 -3.88 -4.65 -14.83
CA ASP A 141 -3.94 -5.95 -14.15
C ASP A 141 -2.57 -6.64 -14.12
N LYS A 142 -1.81 -6.49 -15.23
CA LYS A 142 -0.41 -6.93 -15.29
C LYS A 142 0.45 -6.19 -14.28
N PHE A 143 0.31 -4.86 -14.16
CA PHE A 143 1.03 -4.07 -13.17
C PHE A 143 0.73 -4.54 -11.75
N VAL A 144 -0.55 -4.66 -11.38
CA VAL A 144 -0.98 -5.13 -10.05
C VAL A 144 -0.40 -6.51 -9.74
N LYS A 145 -0.50 -7.45 -10.68
CA LYS A 145 0.07 -8.79 -10.54
C LYS A 145 1.58 -8.73 -10.30
N GLN A 146 2.29 -7.94 -11.10
CA GLN A 146 3.74 -7.83 -10.99
C GLN A 146 4.18 -7.22 -9.65
N VAL A 147 3.45 -6.22 -9.13
CA VAL A 147 3.72 -5.62 -7.81
C VAL A 147 3.51 -6.67 -6.71
N ARG A 148 2.37 -7.38 -6.73
CA ARG A 148 2.08 -8.47 -5.80
C ARG A 148 3.17 -9.54 -5.81
N ASP A 149 3.52 -10.04 -6.99
CA ASP A 149 4.48 -11.14 -7.16
C ASP A 149 5.89 -10.70 -6.75
N THR A 150 6.29 -9.47 -7.08
CA THR A 150 7.58 -8.91 -6.67
C THR A 150 7.65 -8.79 -5.16
N ARG A 151 6.62 -8.24 -4.50
CA ARG A 151 6.53 -8.16 -3.03
C ARG A 151 6.67 -9.53 -2.41
N GLY A 152 5.87 -10.50 -2.87
CA GLY A 152 5.93 -11.88 -2.39
C GLY A 152 7.33 -12.49 -2.51
N SER A 153 7.97 -12.33 -3.67
CA SER A 153 9.32 -12.87 -3.92
C SER A 153 10.42 -12.24 -3.06
N LEU A 154 10.29 -10.95 -2.74
CA LEU A 154 11.26 -10.24 -1.90
C LEU A 154 11.07 -10.55 -0.41
N THR A 155 9.83 -10.80 0.03
CA THR A 155 9.53 -11.18 1.43
C THR A 155 9.76 -12.66 1.69
N HIS A 156 9.56 -13.51 0.68
CA HIS A 156 9.69 -14.97 0.77
C HIS A 156 10.53 -15.49 -0.40
N PRO A 157 11.86 -15.33 -0.34
CA PRO A 157 12.74 -15.80 -1.40
C PRO A 157 12.74 -17.33 -1.46
N THR A 158 11.87 -17.90 -2.29
CA THR A 158 12.02 -19.28 -2.76
C THR A 158 13.11 -19.33 -3.80
N GLY A 159 14.03 -20.30 -3.73
CA GLY A 159 15.24 -20.38 -4.57
C GLY A 159 15.07 -20.37 -6.11
N LEU A 160 13.84 -20.33 -6.65
CA LEU A 160 13.59 -20.09 -8.08
C LEU A 160 13.59 -18.58 -8.39
N PHE A 161 14.77 -18.08 -8.78
CA PHE A 161 14.97 -16.73 -9.31
C PHE A 161 14.27 -16.53 -10.67
N HIS A 162 13.07 -15.94 -10.65
CA HIS A 162 12.49 -15.27 -11.83
C HIS A 162 12.12 -13.80 -11.53
N LEU A 163 13.01 -13.08 -10.85
CA LEU A 163 12.98 -11.61 -10.77
C LEU A 163 13.49 -11.03 -12.10
N LYS A 164 12.62 -10.79 -13.08
CA LYS A 164 13.03 -10.16 -14.35
C LYS A 164 12.23 -8.95 -14.84
N CYS A 165 11.14 -8.51 -14.19
CA CYS A 165 10.29 -7.47 -14.81
C CYS A 165 10.17 -6.12 -14.08
N CYS A 166 9.91 -6.07 -12.77
CA CYS A 166 9.64 -4.77 -12.11
C CYS A 166 10.90 -3.97 -11.79
N ILE A 167 11.88 -4.56 -11.12
CA ILE A 167 13.04 -3.82 -10.59
C ILE A 167 13.87 -3.18 -11.72
N ARG A 168 13.97 -3.84 -12.88
CA ARG A 168 14.74 -3.34 -14.03
C ARG A 168 14.07 -2.15 -14.72
N LYS A 169 12.74 -2.13 -14.83
CA LYS A 169 11.99 -0.97 -15.34
C LYS A 169 12.01 0.23 -14.39
N TRP A 170 12.19 -0.01 -13.09
CA TRP A 170 12.36 1.06 -12.09
C TRP A 170 13.78 1.65 -12.07
N GLY A 171 14.80 0.89 -12.49
CA GLY A 171 16.20 1.33 -12.50
C GLY A 171 16.67 1.95 -13.81
N ASP A 172 16.18 1.47 -14.96
CA ASP A 172 16.71 1.85 -16.29
C ASP A 172 15.95 3.02 -16.95
N GLY A 173 14.81 3.45 -16.38
CA GLY A 173 14.07 4.65 -16.77
C GLY A 173 13.95 5.56 -15.56
N GLY A 174 14.65 6.70 -15.61
CA GLY A 174 14.86 7.58 -14.47
C GLY A 174 13.58 7.95 -13.70
N MET A 175 13.80 8.52 -12.51
CA MET A 175 12.83 9.16 -11.61
C MET A 175 11.97 10.28 -12.25
N GLY A 176 11.76 10.30 -13.57
CA GLY A 176 10.93 11.27 -14.27
C GLY A 176 9.42 11.09 -14.05
N TRP A 177 8.96 9.94 -13.53
CA TRP A 177 7.53 9.66 -13.34
C TRP A 177 7.00 9.95 -11.92
N TRP A 178 7.90 10.24 -10.97
CA TRP A 178 7.56 10.70 -9.61
C TRP A 178 8.14 12.09 -9.32
N GLY A 179 8.37 12.89 -10.38
CA GLY A 179 8.88 14.26 -10.27
C GLY A 179 7.76 15.29 -10.09
N ASP A 180 7.77 15.98 -8.95
CA ASP A 180 7.13 17.25 -8.56
C ASP A 180 5.63 17.50 -8.81
N GLY A 181 5.01 16.97 -9.86
CA GLY A 181 3.60 17.21 -10.23
C GLY A 181 2.61 16.30 -9.51
N VAL A 182 2.92 15.00 -9.44
CA VAL A 182 2.03 13.98 -8.82
C VAL A 182 1.99 14.16 -7.30
N THR A 183 3.13 14.46 -6.68
CA THR A 183 3.25 14.72 -5.25
C THR A 183 2.48 15.98 -4.85
N LYS A 184 2.53 17.05 -5.65
CA LYS A 184 1.73 18.27 -5.43
C LYS A 184 0.23 18.02 -5.58
N LYS A 185 -0.19 17.29 -6.62
CA LYS A 185 -1.62 17.03 -6.90
C LYS A 185 -2.25 16.07 -5.87
N ALA A 186 -1.50 15.06 -5.42
CA ALA A 186 -1.91 14.17 -4.34
C ALA A 186 -1.98 14.90 -2.99
N LEU A 187 -1.02 15.79 -2.69
CA LEU A 187 -1.08 16.65 -1.50
C LEU A 187 -2.28 17.62 -1.55
N CYS A 188 -2.57 18.26 -2.69
CA CYS A 188 -3.74 19.14 -2.84
C CYS A 188 -5.07 18.40 -2.61
N THR A 189 -5.17 17.14 -3.07
CA THR A 189 -6.39 16.34 -2.89
C THR A 189 -6.56 15.84 -1.46
N ILE A 190 -5.45 15.50 -0.78
CA ILE A 190 -5.46 15.14 0.65
C ILE A 190 -5.75 16.37 1.53
N LEU A 191 -5.33 17.57 1.10
CA LEU A 191 -5.56 18.84 1.81
C LEU A 191 -6.91 19.51 1.49
N GLY A 192 -7.74 18.93 0.63
CA GLY A 192 -9.06 19.47 0.29
C GLY A 192 -9.04 20.76 -0.55
N GLU A 193 -7.91 21.10 -1.18
CA GLU A 193 -7.79 22.30 -2.02
C GLU A 193 -7.90 21.95 -3.51
N THR A 194 -9.02 22.33 -4.13
CA THR A 194 -9.10 22.48 -5.60
C THR A 194 -8.31 23.72 -6.01
N VAL A 195 -7.03 23.56 -6.30
CA VAL A 195 -6.23 24.62 -6.93
C VAL A 195 -6.44 24.55 -8.45
N HIS A 196 -7.26 25.45 -8.99
CA HIS A 196 -7.35 25.68 -10.43
C HIS A 196 -6.06 26.35 -10.91
N TYR A 197 -5.27 25.64 -11.73
CA TYR A 197 -4.19 26.24 -12.49
C TYR A 197 -4.72 26.70 -13.86
N LYS A 198 -4.51 27.99 -14.17
CA LYS A 198 -4.56 28.54 -15.53
C LYS A 198 -3.22 28.33 -16.22
#